data_AF-A0A9E2YV26-F1
#
_entry.id   AF-A0A9E2YV26-F1
#
_cell.length_a   1.000
_cell.length_b   1.000
_cell.length_c   1.000
_cell.angle_alpha   90.00
_cell.angle_beta   90.00
_cell.angle_gamma   90.00
#
_symmetry.space_group_name_H-M   'P 1'
#
loop_
_entity.id
_entity.type
_entity.pdbx_description
1 polymer ?
#
loop_
_entity_poly.entity_id
_entity_poly.type
_entity_poly.pdbx_seq_one_letter_code
_entity_poly.pdbx_strand_id
1 'polypeptide(L)' 'MHIGVDATCWQNNRGYGRHARALLRSLVSLRTDHSYTFFLDSNALTDTIPEGVEVLMIPVSVPASQAASAQG' A
#
# COMPACT_ATOMS: atom_id res chain seq x y z
N MET A 1 -8.14 10.66 13.49
CA MET A 1 -6.94 9.88 13.87
C MET A 1 -6.02 9.77 12.66
N HIS A 2 -4.71 9.70 12.85
CA HIS A 2 -3.76 9.50 11.76
C HIS A 2 -3.31 8.04 11.71
N ILE A 3 -3.40 7.40 10.54
CA ILE A 3 -3.18 5.96 10.36
C ILE A 3 -2.08 5.73 9.32
N GLY A 4 -0.96 5.17 9.76
CA GLY A 4 0.10 4.70 8.88
C GLY A 4 -0.16 3.28 8.41
N VAL A 5 0.04 3.01 7.12
CA VAL A 5 -0.09 1.67 6.52
C VAL A 5 1.20 1.31 5.81
N ASP A 6 1.81 0.19 6.19
CA ASP A 6 2.84 -0.46 5.39
C ASP A 6 2.18 -1.06 4.13
N ALA A 7 2.44 -0.43 3.00
CA ALA A 7 1.93 -0.81 1.69
C ALA A 7 3.07 -1.26 0.76
N THR A 8 4.24 -1.64 1.27
CA THR A 8 5.40 -2.09 0.48
C THR A 8 5.09 -3.31 -0.41
N CYS A 9 4.07 -4.10 -0.05
CA CYS A 9 3.58 -5.22 -0.85
C CYS A 9 2.33 -4.88 -1.71
N TRP A 10 2.02 -3.59 -1.92
CA TRP A 10 0.81 -3.18 -2.64
C TRP A 10 0.72 -3.78 -4.04
N GLN A 11 1.85 -3.88 -4.76
CA GLN A 11 1.90 -4.48 -6.09
C GLN A 11 1.75 -6.01 -6.13
N ASN A 12 1.83 -6.69 -4.99
CA ASN A 12 1.71 -8.13 -4.96
C ASN A 12 0.25 -8.56 -5.23
N ASN A 13 0.03 -9.19 -6.38
CA ASN A 13 -1.27 -9.70 -6.80
C ASN A 13 -1.56 -11.13 -6.32
N ARG A 14 -0.64 -11.75 -5.58
CA ARG A 14 -0.81 -13.08 -4.99
C ARG A 14 -1.36 -12.97 -3.56
N GLY A 15 -2.05 -14.03 -3.11
CA GLY A 15 -2.50 -14.16 -1.72
C GLY A 15 -3.58 -13.14 -1.29
N TYR A 16 -3.54 -12.76 -0.01
CA TYR A 16 -4.54 -11.91 0.65
C TYR A 16 -4.48 -10.43 0.24
N GLY A 17 -3.47 -9.99 -0.53
CA GLY A 17 -3.27 -8.59 -0.90
C GLY A 17 -4.49 -7.94 -1.57
N ARG A 18 -5.24 -8.69 -2.39
CA ARG A 18 -6.46 -8.16 -3.04
C ARG A 18 -7.53 -7.70 -2.03
N HIS A 19 -7.70 -8.44 -0.93
CA HIS A 19 -8.71 -8.14 0.08
C HIS A 19 -8.28 -6.96 0.93
N ALA A 20 -7.00 -6.92 1.32
CA ALA A 20 -6.43 -5.80 2.06
C ALA A 20 -6.55 -4.49 1.27
N ARG A 21 -6.23 -4.51 -0.03
CA ARG A 21 -6.42 -3.35 -0.92
C ARG A 21 -7.88 -2.93 -0.97
N ALA A 22 -8.80 -3.85 -1.23
CA ALA A 22 -10.23 -3.53 -1.30
C ALA A 22 -10.74 -2.89 0.01
N LEU A 23 -10.38 -3.46 1.16
CA LEU A 23 -10.73 -2.92 2.47
C LEU A 23 -10.16 -1.50 2.67
N LEU A 24 -8.88 -1.31 2.38
CA LEU A 24 -8.23 -0.01 2.53
C LEU A 24 -8.84 1.06 1.61
N ARG A 25 -9.19 0.71 0.36
CA ARG A 25 -9.91 1.63 -0.54
C ARG A 25 -11.26 2.04 0.04
N SER A 26 -12.01 1.08 0.61
CA SER A 26 -13.29 1.37 1.26
C SER A 26 -13.12 2.22 2.52
N LEU A 27 -12.10 1.97 3.33
CA LEU A 27 -11.86 2.75 4.55
C LEU A 27 -11.48 4.20 4.23
N VAL A 28 -10.64 4.43 3.22
CA VAL A 28 -10.27 5.80 2.80
C VAL A 28 -11.48 6.53 2.19
N SER A 29 -12.36 5.84 1.47
CA SER A 29 -13.55 6.47 0.88
C SER A 29 -14.65 6.77 1.89
N LEU A 30 -14.64 6.13 3.07
CA LEU A 30 -15.49 6.53 4.18
C LEU A 30 -15.02 7.92 4.65
N ARG A 31 -15.84 8.94 4.37
CA ARG A 31 -15.63 10.30 4.86
C ARG A 31 -15.68 10.32 6.39
N THR A 32 -14.51 10.18 6.99
CA THR A 32 -14.25 10.14 8.43
C THR A 32 -13.20 11.19 8.78
N ASP A 33 -13.02 11.49 10.06
CA ASP A 33 -11.93 12.34 10.54
C ASP A 33 -10.58 11.58 10.60
N HIS A 34 -10.41 10.57 9.76
CA HIS A 34 -9.18 9.80 9.64
C HIS A 34 -8.34 10.31 8.47
N SER A 35 -7.04 10.45 8.71
CA SER A 35 -6.04 10.68 7.66
C SER A 35 -5.14 9.47 7.54
N TYR A 36 -4.67 9.21 6.32
CA TYR A 36 -3.92 8.01 5.97
C TYR A 36 -2.59 8.37 5.31
N THR A 37 -1.53 7.69 5.73
CA THR A 37 -0.23 7.72 5.05
C THR A 37 0.18 6.31 4.69
N PHE A 38 0.44 6.07 3.41
CA PHE A 38 0.88 4.77 2.91
C PHE A 38 2.36 4.81 2.60
N PHE A 39 3.09 3.87 3.19
CA PHE A 39 4.51 3.68 2.94
C PHE A 39 4.70 2.69 1.80
N LEU A 40 5.32 3.16 0.71
CA LEU A 40 5.63 2.36 -0.47
C LEU A 40 7.14 2.28 -0.65
N ASP A 41 7.63 1.24 -1.29
CA ASP A 41 9.05 1.05 -1.60
C ASP A 41 9.29 0.89 -3.11
N SER A 42 8.25 1.13 -3.91
CA SER A 42 8.20 0.95 -5.34
C SER A 42 7.15 1.90 -5.93
N ASN A 43 7.47 2.53 -7.05
CA ASN A 43 6.54 3.38 -7.79
C ASN A 43 5.51 2.56 -8.59
N ALA A 44 5.60 1.23 -8.57
CA ALA A 44 4.66 0.39 -9.30
C ALA A 44 3.25 0.53 -8.69
N LEU A 45 2.29 0.90 -9.53
CA LEU A 45 0.87 0.99 -9.19
C LEU A 45 0.53 2.06 -8.15
N THR A 46 1.34 3.11 -8.02
CA THR A 46 1.01 4.32 -7.24
C THR A 46 -0.31 4.94 -7.68
N ASP A 47 -0.63 4.86 -8.98
CA ASP A 47 -1.90 5.35 -9.55
C ASP A 47 -3.14 4.59 -9.05
N THR A 48 -2.92 3.46 -8.35
CA THR A 48 -4.00 2.63 -7.80
C THR A 48 -4.27 2.87 -6.32
N ILE A 49 -3.49 3.76 -5.70
CA ILE A 49 -3.69 4.21 -4.32
C ILE A 49 -4.93 5.11 -4.29
N PRO A 50 -5.82 4.98 -3.28
CA PRO A 50 -6.96 5.86 -3.13
C PRO A 50 -6.57 7.34 -3.04
N GLU A 51 -7.39 8.21 -3.64
CA GLU A 51 -7.28 9.65 -3.43
C GLU A 51 -7.43 10.00 -1.93
N GLY A 52 -6.76 11.06 -1.49
CA GLY A 52 -6.78 11.50 -0.09
C GLY A 52 -5.80 10.77 0.83
N VAL A 53 -5.03 9.82 0.30
CA VAL A 53 -3.90 9.19 1.00
C VAL A 53 -2.61 9.98 0.71
N GLU A 54 -1.85 10.31 1.75
CA GLU A 54 -0.47 10.75 1.59
C GLU A 54 0.42 9.53 1.27
N VAL A 55 1.24 9.63 0.22
CA VAL A 55 2.16 8.55 -0.15
C VAL A 55 3.58 8.94 0.24
N LEU A 56 4.22 8.11 1.06
CA LEU A 56 5.62 8.23 1.41
C LEU A 56 6.41 7.08 0.77
N MET A 57 7.26 7.44 -0.19
CA MET A 57 8.20 6.51 -0.82
C MET A 57 9.43 6.33 0.06
N ILE A 58 9.66 5.10 0.51
CA ILE A 58 10.79 4.71 1.34
C ILE A 58 11.90 4.16 0.43
N PRO A 59 13.11 4.76 0.47
CA PRO A 59 14.23 4.24 -0.30
C PRO A 59 14.70 2.91 0.31
N VAL A 60 14.67 1.86 -0.50
CA VAL A 60 15.19 0.53 -0.16
C VAL A 60 16.10 0.04 -1.28
N SER A 61 17.03 -0.86 -0.97
CA SER A 61 17.91 -1.46 -1.98
C SER A 61 17.19 -2.48 -2.87
N VAL A 62 16.18 -3.17 -2.33
CA VAL A 62 15.34 -4.15 -3.03
C VAL A 62 13.89 -4.03 -2.52
N PRO A 63 12.88 -3.84 -3.38
CA PRO A 63 11.48 -3.81 -2.95
C PRO A 63 11.05 -5.09 -2.24
N ALA A 64 10.21 -4.98 -1.21
CA ALA A 64 9.73 -6.08 -0.39
C ALA A 64 9.08 -7.19 -1.21
N SER A 65 8.31 -6.83 -2.25
CA SER A 65 7.70 -7.83 -3.14
C SER A 65 8.71 -8.68 -3.91
N GLN A 66 9.91 -8.14 -4.18
CA GLN A 66 11.00 -8.87 -4.83
C GLN A 66 11.81 -9.65 -3.80
N ALA A 67 12.16 -9.03 -2.67
CA ALA A 67 12.93 -9.64 -1.60
C ALA A 67 12.21 -10.87 -1.00
N ALA A 68 10.89 -10.82 -0.89
CA ALA A 68 10.06 -11.92 -0.39
C ALA A 68 9.66 -12.95 -1.48
N SER A 69 10.13 -12.80 -2.72
CA SER A 69 9.86 -13.78 -3.77
C SER A 69 10.70 -15.02 -3.55
N ALA A 70 10.07 -16.13 -3.12
CA ALA A 70 10.69 -17.44 -3.26
C ALA A 70 10.86 -17.74 -4.77
N GLN A 71 12.06 -18.16 -5.17
CA GLN A 71 12.23 -18.90 -6.42
C GLN A 71 11.49 -20.23 -6.20
N GLY A 72 10.23 -20.27 -6.63
CA GLY A 72 9.41 -21.48 -6.52
C GLY A 72 10.02 -22.64 -7.28
#